data_AF-A0A8C3B6D0-F1
#
_entry.id   AF-A0A8C3B6D0-F1
#
_cell.length_a   1.000
_cell.length_b   1.000
_cell.length_c   1.000
_cell.angle_alpha   90.00
_cell.angle_beta   90.00
_cell.angle_gamma   90.00
#
_symmetry.space_group_name_H-M   'P 1'
#
loop_
_entity.id
_entity.type
_entity.pdbx_description
1 polymer ?
#
loop_
_entity_poly.entity_id
_entity_poly.type
_entity_poly.pdbx_seq_one_letter_code
_entity_poly.pdbx_strand_id
1 'polypeptide(L)'
;MQISQATSSSVWDSVAARDPRTDPWPLVHSPLPVTLLFAFYLLVVALGPFYMRNQKPLNLRGLLVAYNLSMMMLSSYMFYEVRRQDCSLLDKNLGTV
;
A
#
# COMPACT_ATOMS: atom_id res chain seq x y z
N MET A 1 -20.14 34.02 -5.13
CA MET A 1 -18.72 33.62 -5.01
C MET A 1 -18.40 33.23 -3.55
N GLN A 2 -19.01 32.17 -3.00
CA GLN A 2 -18.72 31.64 -1.64
C GLN A 2 -18.33 30.14 -1.66
N ILE A 3 -18.36 29.51 -2.83
CA ILE A 3 -18.22 28.04 -2.97
C ILE A 3 -16.74 27.61 -3.04
N SER A 4 -15.80 28.55 -3.25
CA SER A 4 -14.37 28.24 -3.42
C SER A 4 -13.57 28.12 -2.11
N GLN A 5 -14.08 28.68 -1.01
CA GLN A 5 -13.37 28.72 0.29
C GLN A 5 -13.74 27.51 1.17
N ALA A 6 -15.00 27.06 1.14
CA ALA A 6 -15.50 25.95 1.97
C ALA A 6 -14.97 24.56 1.55
N THR A 7 -14.65 24.38 0.27
CA THR A 7 -14.02 23.15 -0.25
C THR A 7 -12.53 23.07 0.08
N SER A 8 -11.85 24.19 0.31
CA SER A 8 -10.44 24.15 0.68
C SER A 8 -10.27 23.68 2.12
N SER A 9 -10.98 24.27 3.09
CA SER A 9 -10.84 23.88 4.51
C SER A 9 -11.21 22.42 4.77
N SER A 10 -12.34 21.95 4.24
CA SER A 10 -12.80 20.56 4.43
C SER A 10 -11.84 19.50 3.90
N VAL A 11 -11.11 19.78 2.82
CA VAL A 11 -10.09 18.88 2.27
C VAL A 11 -8.85 18.86 3.16
N TRP A 12 -8.40 20.03 3.63
CA TRP A 12 -7.26 20.10 4.56
C TRP A 12 -7.58 19.47 5.92
N ASP A 13 -8.81 19.60 6.40
CA ASP A 13 -9.30 18.96 7.62
C ASP A 13 -9.32 17.42 7.49
N SER A 14 -9.66 16.90 6.30
CA SER A 14 -9.67 15.46 6.01
C SER A 14 -8.25 14.86 5.91
N VAL A 15 -7.29 15.63 5.41
CA VAL A 15 -5.88 15.22 5.36
C VAL A 15 -5.23 15.32 6.75
N ALA A 16 -5.67 16.27 7.57
CA ALA A 16 -5.24 16.43 8.96
C ALA A 16 -5.88 15.41 9.92
N ALA A 17 -7.06 14.88 9.59
CA ALA A 17 -7.75 13.83 10.34
C ALA A 17 -7.07 12.45 10.17
N ARG A 18 -5.87 12.32 10.75
CA ARG A 18 -5.08 11.09 10.76
C ARG A 18 -5.58 10.16 11.87
N ASP A 19 -5.86 8.89 11.55
CA ASP A 19 -6.29 7.91 12.56
C ASP A 19 -5.12 7.62 13.53
N PRO A 20 -5.24 8.00 14.82
CA PRO A 20 -4.16 7.85 15.82
C PRO A 20 -3.76 6.39 16.07
N ARG A 21 -4.56 5.41 15.63
CA ARG A 21 -4.23 3.98 15.73
C ARG A 21 -3.15 3.55 14.72
N THR A 22 -2.98 4.33 13.65
CA THR A 22 -2.01 4.07 12.58
C THR A 22 -0.73 4.90 12.70
N ASP A 23 -0.63 5.73 13.75
CA ASP A 23 0.53 6.58 14.01
C ASP A 23 1.88 5.88 14.18
N PRO A 24 1.98 4.67 14.80
CA PRO A 24 3.27 4.01 14.98
C PRO A 24 3.75 3.25 13.73
N TRP A 25 3.00 3.26 12.62
CA TRP A 25 3.33 2.47 11.44
C TRP A 25 4.38 3.19 10.57
N PRO A 26 5.56 2.58 10.33
CA PRO A 26 6.74 3.27 9.78
C PRO A 26 6.61 3.77 8.32
N LEU A 27 5.50 3.50 7.63
CA LEU A 27 5.21 4.04 6.29
C LEU A 27 4.01 4.98 6.23
N VAL A 28 3.17 5.02 7.27
CA VAL A 28 1.95 5.84 7.34
C VAL A 28 2.21 7.15 8.09
N HIS A 29 3.30 7.20 8.87
CA HIS A 29 3.69 8.36 9.69
C HIS A 29 3.94 9.63 8.89
N SER A 30 4.55 9.50 7.72
CA SER A 30 4.89 10.64 6.89
C SER A 30 4.82 10.24 5.41
N PRO A 31 4.36 11.14 4.52
CA PRO A 31 4.44 10.92 3.08
C PRO A 31 5.89 10.93 2.56
N LEU A 32 6.86 11.43 3.34
CA LEU A 32 8.28 11.54 2.98
C LEU A 32 8.97 10.21 2.65
N PRO A 33 8.87 9.14 3.47
CA PRO A 33 9.46 7.84 3.14
C PRO A 33 8.89 7.26 1.84
N VAL A 34 7.60 7.45 1.56
CA VAL A 34 6.95 6.95 0.35
C VAL A 34 7.44 7.70 -0.89
N THR A 35 7.55 9.02 -0.83
CA THR A 35 8.04 9.83 -1.95
C THR A 35 9.52 9.56 -2.25
N LEU A 36 10.34 9.36 -1.22
CA LEU A 36 11.75 8.98 -1.38
C LEU A 36 11.87 7.62 -2.07
N LEU A 37 11.09 6.62 -1.65
CA LEU A 37 11.09 5.29 -2.26
C LEU A 37 10.67 5.35 -3.73
N PHE A 38 9.66 6.15 -4.04
CA PHE A 38 9.19 6.34 -5.41
C PHE A 38 10.24 7.01 -6.30
N ALA A 39 10.89 8.07 -5.81
CA ALA A 39 11.99 8.73 -6.50
C ALA A 39 13.16 7.77 -6.75
N PHE A 40 13.51 6.96 -5.75
CA PHE A 40 14.53 5.92 -5.88
C PHE A 40 14.15 4.87 -6.93
N TYR A 41 12.90 4.39 -6.94
CA TYR A 41 12.41 3.45 -7.95
C TYR A 41 12.56 4.00 -9.37
N LEU A 42 12.16 5.25 -9.60
CA LEU A 42 12.31 5.90 -10.91
C LEU A 42 13.78 6.02 -11.34
N LEU A 43 14.68 6.31 -10.40
CA LEU A 43 16.11 6.38 -10.63
C LEU A 43 16.65 5.01 -11.11
N VAL A 44 16.27 3.93 -10.42
CA VAL A 44 16.66 2.56 -10.80
C VAL A 44 16.09 2.18 -12.17
N VAL A 45 14.84 2.52 -12.46
CA VAL A 45 14.21 2.28 -13.77
C VAL A 45 14.93 3.02 -14.89
N ALA A 46 15.42 4.24 -14.65
CA ALA A 46 16.20 4.99 -15.64
C ALA A 46 17.62 4.42 -15.83
N LEU A 47 18.26 3.94 -14.77
CA LEU A 47 19.58 3.29 -14.82
C LEU A 47 19.55 1.86 -15.38
N GLY A 48 18.42 1.15 -15.25
CA GLY A 48 18.25 -0.22 -15.71
C GLY A 48 18.59 -0.43 -17.19
N PRO A 49 18.03 0.34 -18.13
CA PRO A 49 18.33 0.28 -19.56
C PRO A 49 19.80 0.59 -19.88
N PHE A 50 20.42 1.52 -19.15
CA PHE A 50 21.84 1.85 -19.33
C PHE A 50 22.73 0.67 -18.96
N TYR A 51 22.43 -0.01 -17.85
CA TYR A 51 23.19 -1.18 -17.39
C TYR A 51 22.92 -2.44 -18.24
N MET A 52 21.69 -2.61 -18.75
CA MET A 52 21.30 -3.75 -19.58
C MET A 52 21.87 -3.73 -21.00
N ARG A 53 22.43 -2.60 -21.47
CA ARG A 53 22.97 -2.48 -22.84
C ARG A 53 24.17 -3.42 -23.12
N ASN A 54 24.92 -3.81 -22.08
CA ASN A 54 26.13 -4.62 -22.21
C ASN A 54 26.02 -6.02 -21.55
N GLN A 55 24.84 -6.42 -21.07
CA GLN A 55 24.65 -7.65 -20.27
C GLN A 55 23.68 -8.62 -20.96
N LYS A 56 23.99 -9.92 -20.87
CA LYS A 56 23.12 -11.01 -21.35
C LYS A 56 21.85 -11.09 -20.48
N PRO A 57 20.70 -11.52 -21.04
CA PRO A 57 19.45 -11.57 -20.29
C PRO A 57 19.59 -12.46 -19.05
N LEU A 58 19.28 -11.89 -17.88
CA LEU A 58 19.31 -12.61 -16.61
C LEU A 58 18.18 -13.66 -16.58
N ASN A 59 18.50 -14.91 -16.23
CA ASN A 59 17.50 -15.98 -16.17
C ASN A 59 16.75 -15.94 -14.83
N LEU A 60 15.81 -14.99 -14.70
CA LEU A 60 15.03 -14.71 -13.49
C LEU A 60 13.84 -15.66 -13.30
N ARG A 61 13.75 -16.77 -14.05
CA ARG A 61 12.58 -17.67 -14.07
C ARG A 61 12.22 -18.18 -12.67
N GLY A 62 13.21 -18.63 -11.90
CA GLY A 62 12.97 -19.13 -10.53
C GLY A 62 12.45 -18.04 -9.59
N LEU A 63 13.04 -16.83 -9.65
CA LEU A 63 12.61 -15.69 -8.85
C LEU A 63 11.19 -15.23 -9.22
N LEU A 64 10.87 -15.22 -10.51
CA LEU A 64 9.55 -14.82 -11.01
C LEU A 64 8.45 -15.81 -10.59
N VAL A 65 8.75 -17.10 -10.60
CA VAL A 65 7.83 -18.13 -10.09
C VAL A 65 7.63 -17.96 -8.58
N ALA A 66 8.70 -17.81 -7.81
CA ALA A 66 8.62 -17.59 -6.36
C ALA A 66 7.83 -16.32 -6.02
N TYR A 67 8.05 -15.23 -6.76
CA TYR A 67 7.31 -13.98 -6.60
C TYR A 67 5.81 -14.17 -6.83
N ASN A 68 5.41 -14.77 -7.96
CA ASN A 68 4.00 -14.98 -8.28
C ASN A 68 3.31 -15.89 -7.24
N LEU A 69 3.99 -16.93 -6.76
CA LEU A 69 3.47 -17.77 -5.67
C LEU A 69 3.33 -16.99 -4.36
N SER A 70 4.30 -16.16 -4.00
CA SER A 70 4.23 -15.32 -2.80
C SER A 70 3.05 -14.35 -2.84
N MET A 71 2.78 -13.75 -4.01
CA MET A 71 1.64 -12.87 -4.23
C MET A 71 0.30 -13.61 -4.08
N MET A 72 0.21 -14.84 -4.63
CA MET A 72 -0.98 -15.67 -4.47
C MET A 72 -1.23 -16.04 -3.00
N MET A 73 -0.18 -16.41 -2.26
CA MET A 73 -0.27 -16.72 -0.83
C MET A 73 -0.68 -15.49 0.00
N LEU A 74 -0.09 -14.33 -0.27
CA LEU A 74 -0.41 -13.08 0.41
C LEU A 74 -1.86 -12.66 0.19
N SER A 75 -2.35 -12.73 -1.05
CA SER A 75 -3.74 -12.45 -1.39
C SER A 75 -4.70 -13.40 -0.67
N SER A 76 -4.35 -14.69 -0.62
CA SER A 76 -5.13 -15.71 0.10
C SER A 76 -5.17 -15.45 1.60
N TYR A 77 -4.07 -14.99 2.20
CA TYR A 77 -4.00 -14.62 3.62
C TYR A 77 -4.90 -13.42 3.94
N MET A 78 -4.82 -12.35 3.15
CA MET A 78 -5.69 -11.17 3.31
C MET A 78 -7.17 -11.56 3.22
N PHE A 79 -7.53 -12.43 2.27
CA PHE A 79 -8.89 -12.92 2.12
C PHE A 79 -9.36 -13.75 3.33
N TYR A 80 -8.46 -14.49 3.98
CA TYR A 80 -8.79 -15.23 5.21
C TYR A 80 -9.04 -14.28 6.38
N GLU A 81 -8.18 -13.27 6.57
CA GLU A 81 -8.32 -12.29 7.66
C GLU A 81 -9.63 -11.50 7.54
N VAL A 82 -9.96 -11.00 6.34
CA VAL A 82 -11.20 -10.26 6.10
C VAL A 82 -12.43 -11.10 6.42
N ARG A 83 -12.49 -12.35 5.94
CA ARG A 83 -13.62 -13.25 6.25
C ARG A 83 -13.72 -13.59 7.73
N ARG A 84 -12.59 -13.74 8.43
CA ARG A 84 -12.57 -13.97 9.87
C ARG A 84 -13.13 -12.75 10.63
N GLN A 85 -12.78 -11.56 10.17
CA GLN A 85 -13.23 -10.30 10.75
C GLN A 85 -14.75 -10.13 10.60
N ASP A 86 -15.32 -10.44 9.44
CA ASP A 86 -16.78 -10.40 9.20
C ASP A 86 -17.55 -11.39 10.08
N CYS A 87 -17.05 -12.62 10.25
CA CYS A 87 -17.68 -13.61 11.11
C CYS A 87 -17.68 -13.17 12.59
N SER A 88 -16.60 -12.51 13.05
CA SER A 88 -16.52 -11.96 14.40
C SER A 88 -17.47 -10.77 14.64
N LEU A 89 -17.83 -10.04 13.59
CA LEU A 89 -18.81 -8.96 13.65
C LEU A 89 -20.24 -9.49 13.67
N LEU A 90 -20.52 -10.56 12.92
CA LEU A 90 -21.84 -11.22 12.91
C LEU A 90 -22.16 -11.89 14.25
N ASP A 91 -21.19 -12.57 14.86
CA ASP A 91 -21.35 -13.18 16.20
C ASP A 91 -21.67 -12.13 17.27
N LYS A 92 -20.95 -10.99 17.23
CA LYS A 92 -21.21 -9.86 18.14
C LYS A 92 -22.57 -9.19 17.90
N ASN A 93 -23.05 -9.13 16.66
CA ASN A 93 -24.34 -8.50 16.35
C ASN A 93 -25.52 -9.42 16.74
N LEU A 94 -25.38 -10.73 16.56
CA LEU A 94 -26.40 -11.72 16.89
C LEU A 94 -26.53 -12.01 18.39
N GLY A 95 -25.47 -11.79 19.20
CA GLY A 95 -25.50 -11.95 20.66
C GLY A 95 -26.01 -10.74 21.45
N THR A 96 -26.35 -9.64 20.78
CA THR A 96 -26.88 -8.39 21.39
C THR A 96 -28.39 -8.18 21.17
N VAL A 97 -29.10 -9.17 20.62
CA VAL A 97 -30.56 -9.15 20.44
C VAL A 97 -31.24 -10.11 21.42
#